data_AF-A0A419AXJ5-F1
#
_entry.id   AF-A0A419AXJ5-F1
#
_cell.length_a   1.000
_cell.length_b   1.000
_cell.length_c   1.000
_cell.angle_alpha   90.00
_cell.angle_beta   90.00
_cell.angle_gamma   90.00
#
_symmetry.space_group_name_H-M   'P 1'
#
loop_
_entity.id
_entity.type
_entity.pdbx_description
1 polymer ?
#
loop_
_entity_poly.entity_id
_entity_poly.type
_entity_poly.pdbx_seq_one_letter_code
_entity_poly.pdbx_strand_id
1 'polypeptide(L)' 'MATKAVNAKSRKLEARVPHDIAEAMEKVKEPDESTGQFIVSAMQGEIKRRQRKQPKEESKD' A
#
# COMPACT_ATOMS: atom_id res chain seq x y z
N MET A 1 -5.33 8.92 -22.58
CA MET A 1 -5.25 10.24 -21.92
C MET A 1 -4.95 10.04 -20.45
N ALA A 2 -3.94 10.72 -19.89
CA ALA A 2 -3.73 10.76 -18.44
C ALA A 2 -4.86 11.59 -17.82
N THR A 3 -5.72 10.99 -17.01
CA THR A 3 -6.66 11.76 -16.16
C THR A 3 -5.88 12.30 -14.96
N LYS A 4 -6.38 13.36 -14.30
CA LYS A 4 -5.68 13.98 -13.14
C LYS A 4 -5.29 12.99 -12.01
N ALA A 5 -5.85 11.78 -12.01
CA ALA A 5 -5.60 10.74 -11.02
C ALA A 5 -4.74 9.56 -11.52
N VAL A 6 -4.39 9.47 -12.80
CA VAL A 6 -3.63 8.34 -13.38
C VAL A 6 -2.60 8.85 -14.38
N ASN A 7 -1.32 8.54 -14.15
CA ASN A 7 -0.24 8.72 -15.12
C ASN A 7 0.33 7.36 -15.55
N ALA A 8 1.30 7.37 -16.47
CA ALA A 8 1.88 6.14 -17.03
C ALA A 8 2.55 5.21 -15.99
N LYS A 9 2.87 5.72 -14.78
CA LYS A 9 3.62 4.99 -13.75
C LYS A 9 2.83 4.76 -12.45
N SER A 10 1.72 5.47 -12.24
CA SER A 10 1.02 5.48 -10.94
C SER A 10 -0.43 5.96 -11.04
N ARG A 11 -1.23 5.54 -10.06
CA ARG A 11 -2.59 6.02 -9.80
C ARG A 11 -2.66 6.61 -8.40
N LYS A 12 -3.27 7.79 -8.26
CA LYS A 12 -3.53 8.42 -6.96
C LYS A 12 -4.71 7.72 -6.28
N LEU A 13 -4.54 7.36 -5.01
CA LEU A 13 -5.59 6.86 -4.13
C LEU A 13 -5.76 7.87 -2.99
N GLU A 14 -7.00 8.17 -2.62
CA GLU A 14 -7.34 9.09 -1.53
C GLU A 14 -8.33 8.41 -0.60
N ALA A 15 -8.01 8.36 0.69
CA ALA A 15 -8.86 7.83 1.75
C ALA A 15 -8.67 8.65 3.03
N ARG A 16 -9.71 8.75 3.86
CA ARG A 16 -9.58 9.34 5.20
C ARG A 16 -9.00 8.30 6.15
N VAL A 17 -8.04 8.71 6.97
CA VAL A 17 -7.40 7.87 7.98
C VAL A 17 -7.71 8.46 9.36
N PRO A 18 -8.18 7.66 10.33
CA PRO A 18 -8.32 8.07 11.73
C PRO A 18 -7.04 8.67 12.32
N HIS A 19 -7.18 9.63 13.24
CA HIS A 19 -6.05 10.36 13.83
C HIS A 19 -5.08 9.46 14.57
N ASP A 20 -5.60 8.51 15.35
CA ASP A 20 -4.81 7.51 16.08
C ASP A 20 -3.92 6.68 15.15
N ILE A 21 -4.45 6.28 13.99
CA ILE A 21 -3.68 5.53 12.98
C ILE A 21 -2.62 6.43 12.32
N ALA A 22 -2.94 7.68 12.00
CA ALA A 22 -1.99 8.62 11.43
C ALA A 22 -0.83 8.93 12.40
N GLU A 23 -1.13 9.12 13.69
CA GLU A 23 -0.12 9.31 14.73
C GLU A 23 0.73 8.06 14.95
N ALA A 24 0.11 6.88 14.94
CA ALA A 24 0.84 5.62 15.09
C ALA A 24 1.84 5.42 13.94
N MET A 25 1.44 5.75 12.70
CA MET A 25 2.33 5.73 11.54
C MET A 25 3.55 6.65 11.74
N GLU A 26 3.34 7.91 12.13
CA GLU A 26 4.45 8.86 12.32
C GLU A 26 5.42 8.42 13.43
N LYS A 27 4.95 7.67 14.43
CA LYS A 27 5.81 7.14 15.51
C LYS A 27 6.71 5.98 15.08
N VAL A 28 6.34 5.25 14.02
CA VAL A 28 7.06 4.05 13.56
C VAL A 28 7.77 4.24 12.22
N LYS A 29 7.61 5.42 11.59
CA LYS A 29 8.33 5.77 10.37
C LYS A 29 9.82 5.88 10.65
N GLU A 30 10.61 5.37 9.72
CA GLU A 30 12.06 5.51 9.76
C GLU A 30 12.46 6.98 9.46
N PRO A 31 13.61 7.47 9.96
CA PRO A 31 14.03 8.86 9.83
C PRO A 31 14.05 9.40 8.38
N ASP A 32 14.37 8.55 7.41
CA ASP A 32 14.45 8.90 5.98
C ASP A 32 13.25 8.40 5.15
N GLU A 33 12.17 7.95 5.81
CA GLU A 33 10.99 7.43 5.14
C GLU A 33 9.88 8.49 4.98
N SER A 34 9.49 8.73 3.73
CA SER A 34 8.32 9.56 3.44
C SER A 34 7.01 8.81 3.75
N THR A 35 5.95 9.55 4.08
CA THR A 35 4.61 8.97 4.27
C THR A 35 4.14 8.19 3.04
N GLY A 36 4.51 8.63 1.83
CA GLY A 36 4.20 7.90 0.60
C GLY A 36 4.91 6.54 0.51
N GLN A 37 6.19 6.48 0.88
CA GLN A 37 6.95 5.23 0.95
C GLN A 37 6.35 4.28 1.99
N PHE A 38 6.02 4.78 3.18
CA PHE A 38 5.39 3.97 4.23
C PHE A 38 4.08 3.34 3.75
N ILE A 39 3.18 4.14 3.14
CA ILE A 39 1.89 3.67 2.63
C ILE A 39 2.10 2.60 1.54
N VAL A 40 3.02 2.83 0.59
CA VAL A 40 3.32 1.86 -0.47
C VAL A 40 3.86 0.55 0.11
N SER A 41 4.81 0.62 1.04
CA SER A 41 5.39 -0.54 1.73
C SER A 41 4.32 -1.34 2.49
N ALA A 42 3.45 -0.66 3.25
CA ALA A 42 2.35 -1.27 3.98
C ALA A 42 1.36 -1.97 3.03
N MET A 43 0.97 -1.31 1.93
CA MET A 43 0.11 -1.91 0.91
C MET A 43 0.74 -3.15 0.26
N GLN A 44 2.02 -3.10 -0.07
CA GLN A 44 2.74 -4.26 -0.63
C GLN A 44 2.78 -5.43 0.35
N GLY A 45 3.02 -5.17 1.63
CA GLY A 45 2.97 -6.17 2.70
C GLY A 45 1.59 -6.83 2.80
N GLU A 46 0.53 -6.03 2.80
CA GLU A 46 -0.86 -6.51 2.83
C GLU A 46 -1.21 -7.37 1.61
N ILE A 47 -0.84 -6.93 0.40
CA ILE A 47 -1.07 -7.67 -0.85
C ILE A 47 -0.39 -9.04 -0.77
N LYS A 48 0.91 -9.09 -0.42
CA LYS A 48 1.66 -10.35 -0.28
C LYS A 48 1.01 -11.26 0.76
N ARG A 49 0.57 -10.71 1.91
CA ARG A 49 -0.10 -11.50 2.94
C ARG A 49 -1.40 -12.12 2.44
N ARG A 50 -2.21 -11.39 1.68
CA ARG A 50 -3.45 -11.92 1.08
C ARG A 50 -3.18 -12.95 -0.01
N GLN A 51 -2.18 -12.72 -0.86
CA GLN A 51 -1.75 -13.68 -1.88
C GLN A 51 -1.28 -15.01 -1.26
N ARG A 52 -0.55 -14.98 -0.14
CA ARG A 52 -0.13 -16.20 0.57
C ARG A 52 -1.29 -16.98 1.20
N LYS A 53 -2.40 -16.31 1.52
CA LYS A 53 -3.60 -16.94 2.08
C LYS A 53 -4.50 -17.55 1.01
N GLN A 54 -4.31 -17.19 -0.26
CA GLN A 54 -4.97 -17.92 -1.34
C GLN A 54 -4.38 -19.33 -1.33
N PRO A 55 -5.23 -20.38 -1.29
CA PRO A 55 -4.73 -21.72 -1.52
C PRO A 55 -3.97 -21.69 -2.85
N LYS A 56 -2.80 -22.36 -2.91
CA LYS A 56 -2.24 -22.72 -4.21
C LYS A 56 -3.35 -23.53 -4.87
N GLU A 57 -4.12 -22.93 -5.78
CA GLU A 57 -4.71 -23.71 -6.83
C GLU A 57 -3.50 -24.34 -7.51
N GLU A 58 -3.31 -25.61 -7.16
CA GLU A 58 -2.36 -26.50 -7.77
C GLU A 58 -2.41 -26.24 -9.27
N SER A 59 -1.21 -26.09 -9.83
CA SER A 59 -0.88 -26.45 -11.19
C SER A 59 -1.90 -27.46 -11.71
N LYS A 60 -2.93 -26.98 -12.41
CA LYS A 60 -3.69 -27.83 -13.31
C LYS A 60 -2.93 -27.75 -14.61
N ASP A 61 -2.18 -28.83 -14.85
CA ASP A 61 -1.57 -29.22 -16.12
C ASP A 61 -2.53 -29.00 -17.31
#